data_AF-A0A3C0ZLV9-F1
#
_entry.id   AF-A0A3C0ZLV9-F1
#
_cell.length_a   1.000
_cell.length_b   1.000
_cell.length_c   1.000
_cell.angle_alpha   90.00
_cell.angle_beta   90.00
_cell.angle_gamma   90.00
#
_symmetry.space_group_name_H-M   'P 1'
#
loop_
_entity.id
_entity.type
_entity.pdbx_description
1 polymer ?
#
loop_
_entity_poly.entity_id
_entity_poly.type
_entity_poly.pdbx_seq_one_letter_code
_entity_poly.pdbx_strand_id
1 'polypeptide(L)'
;MQPSLVYPDFPVPTVEVDTGGRIDPLPLIAASLRRPIAIFSRSKPKVVATVFAYLTPSINFGQPTVSAFLAVAGPLPLLHRIHLVLAGEFQVRYGDYLSCREGTPLFHLEAGTACESDQSGQWTTLGEVPQ
;
A
#
# COMPACT_ATOMS: atom_id res chain seq x y z
N MET A 1 -3.21 1.17 -19.67
CA MET A 1 -2.09 2.15 -19.63
C MET A 1 -1.22 1.78 -18.43
N GLN A 2 0.09 1.65 -18.60
CA GLN A 2 0.99 1.32 -17.49
C GLN A 2 1.46 2.64 -16.84
N PRO A 3 1.27 2.84 -15.53
CA PRO A 3 1.67 4.07 -14.86
C PRO A 3 3.19 4.22 -14.76
N SER A 4 3.67 5.46 -14.65
CA SER A 4 5.08 5.76 -14.38
C SER A 4 5.34 5.67 -12.87
N LEU A 5 5.77 4.49 -12.42
CA LEU A 5 5.95 4.22 -10.99
C LEU A 5 7.09 5.04 -10.38
N VAL A 6 6.89 5.45 -9.13
CA VAL A 6 7.90 6.16 -8.33
C VAL A 6 8.81 5.16 -7.63
N TYR A 7 10.12 5.22 -7.92
CA TYR A 7 11.15 4.41 -7.27
C TYR A 7 12.24 5.32 -6.66
N PRO A 8 12.13 5.65 -5.37
CA PRO A 8 13.19 6.37 -4.67
C PRO A 8 14.45 5.52 -4.54
N ASP A 9 15.63 6.14 -4.62
CA ASP A 9 16.92 5.47 -4.43
C ASP A 9 17.27 5.25 -2.95
N PHE A 10 16.41 5.68 -2.03
CA PHE A 10 16.55 5.50 -0.59
C PHE A 10 15.38 4.68 -0.03
N PRO A 11 15.59 3.94 1.08
CA PRO A 11 14.52 3.25 1.78
C PRO A 11 13.39 4.19 2.21
N VAL A 12 12.14 3.76 2.06
CA VAL A 12 10.95 4.55 2.40
C VAL A 12 10.22 3.95 3.60
N PRO A 13 9.49 4.75 4.39
CA PRO A 13 8.75 4.23 5.54
C PRO A 13 7.64 3.28 5.12
N THR A 14 7.30 2.36 6.03
CA THR A 14 6.29 1.32 5.79
C THR A 14 5.18 1.33 6.84
N VAL A 15 4.02 0.81 6.46
CA VAL A 15 3.02 0.29 7.40
C VAL A 15 3.15 -1.22 7.42
N GLU A 16 3.40 -1.77 8.59
CA GLU A 16 3.40 -3.22 8.80
C GLU A 16 2.02 -3.69 9.26
N VAL A 17 1.55 -4.78 8.67
CA VAL A 17 0.24 -5.40 8.90
C VAL A 17 0.44 -6.86 9.29
N ASP A 18 -0.15 -7.28 10.41
CA ASP A 18 -0.27 -8.70 10.72
C ASP A 18 -1.26 -9.36 9.76
N THR A 19 -0.81 -10.38 9.06
CA THR A 19 -1.64 -11.11 8.10
C THR A 19 -2.41 -12.27 8.75
N GLY A 20 -2.12 -12.59 10.00
CA GLY A 20 -2.71 -13.72 10.72
C GLY A 20 -2.39 -15.07 10.07
N GLY A 21 -1.23 -15.20 9.41
CA GLY A 21 -0.80 -16.42 8.73
C GLY A 21 -1.57 -16.76 7.44
N ARG A 22 -2.25 -15.78 6.82
CA ARG A 22 -2.98 -15.98 5.56
C ARG A 22 -2.01 -16.24 4.41
N ILE A 23 -2.38 -17.18 3.52
CA ILE A 23 -1.57 -17.59 2.36
C ILE A 23 -1.52 -16.51 1.27
N ASP A 24 -2.53 -15.63 1.19
CA ASP A 24 -2.55 -14.50 0.26
C ASP A 24 -3.34 -13.30 0.85
N PRO A 25 -2.70 -12.45 1.66
CA PRO A 25 -3.38 -11.36 2.35
C PRO A 25 -3.53 -10.09 1.50
N LEU A 26 -2.80 -9.97 0.38
CA LEU A 26 -2.74 -8.72 -0.39
C LEU A 26 -4.08 -8.32 -1.00
N PRO A 27 -4.90 -9.21 -1.59
CA PRO A 27 -6.21 -8.82 -2.12
C PRO A 27 -7.14 -8.25 -1.03
N LEU A 28 -7.07 -8.79 0.18
CA LEU A 28 -7.86 -8.32 1.32
C LEU A 28 -7.39 -6.92 1.77
N ILE A 29 -6.09 -6.75 1.96
CA ILE A 29 -5.49 -5.44 2.32
C ILE A 29 -5.80 -4.39 1.24
N ALA A 30 -5.68 -4.77 -0.04
CA ALA A 30 -5.96 -3.88 -1.15
C ALA A 30 -7.43 -3.45 -1.15
N ALA A 31 -8.37 -4.38 -0.95
CA ALA A 31 -9.80 -4.09 -0.89
C ALA A 31 -10.14 -3.00 0.15
N SER A 32 -9.56 -3.07 1.36
CA SER A 32 -9.75 -2.06 2.42
C SER A 32 -9.20 -0.68 2.03
N LEU A 33 -8.21 -0.63 1.14
CA LEU A 33 -7.51 0.60 0.74
C LEU A 33 -8.06 1.26 -0.54
N ARG A 34 -8.75 0.52 -1.42
CA ARG A 34 -9.23 1.03 -2.72
C ARG A 34 -9.98 2.36 -2.61
N ARG A 35 -11.03 2.42 -1.79
CA ARG A 35 -11.83 3.63 -1.63
C ARG A 35 -11.04 4.77 -0.95
N PRO A 36 -10.36 4.56 0.20
CA PRO A 36 -9.55 5.60 0.83
C PRO A 36 -8.44 6.17 -0.07
N ILE A 37 -7.75 5.33 -0.84
CA ILE A 37 -6.69 5.77 -1.77
C ILE A 37 -7.29 6.59 -2.92
N ALA A 38 -8.40 6.14 -3.51
CA ALA A 38 -9.08 6.89 -4.56
C ALA A 38 -9.54 8.28 -4.07
N ILE A 39 -10.09 8.36 -2.85
CA ILE A 39 -10.46 9.64 -2.23
C ILE A 39 -9.23 10.52 -1.98
N PHE A 40 -8.14 9.94 -1.45
CA PHE A 40 -6.91 10.67 -1.18
C PHE A 40 -6.35 11.29 -2.47
N SER A 41 -6.24 10.50 -3.56
CA SER A 41 -5.74 10.98 -4.84
C SER A 41 -6.55 12.16 -5.37
N ARG A 42 -7.89 12.05 -5.40
CA ARG A 42 -8.78 13.15 -5.83
C ARG A 42 -8.64 14.40 -4.97
N SER A 43 -8.47 14.24 -3.65
CA SER A 43 -8.30 15.37 -2.73
C SER A 43 -6.92 16.04 -2.82
N LYS A 44 -5.93 15.35 -3.40
CA LYS A 44 -4.54 15.79 -3.51
C LYS A 44 -4.01 15.52 -4.93
N PRO A 45 -4.56 16.16 -5.97
CA PRO A 45 -4.28 15.80 -7.37
C PRO A 45 -2.82 16.03 -7.82
N LYS A 46 -2.05 16.80 -7.05
CA LYS A 46 -0.62 17.04 -7.29
C LYS A 46 0.30 15.95 -6.72
N VAL A 47 -0.23 15.02 -5.92
CA VAL A 47 0.56 13.93 -5.36
C VAL A 47 0.84 12.91 -6.45
N VAL A 48 2.12 12.56 -6.59
CA VAL A 48 2.57 11.39 -7.34
C VAL A 48 3.17 10.43 -6.32
N ALA A 49 2.66 9.20 -6.25
CA ALA A 49 3.11 8.23 -5.28
C ALA A 49 2.90 6.79 -5.75
N THR A 50 3.76 5.87 -5.31
CA THR A 50 3.56 4.43 -5.47
C THR A 50 3.60 3.73 -4.12
N VAL A 51 2.66 2.82 -3.88
CA VAL A 51 2.63 1.94 -2.71
C VAL A 51 3.08 0.57 -3.15
N PHE A 52 4.11 0.03 -2.49
CA PHE A 52 4.65 -1.31 -2.73
C PHE A 52 4.33 -2.22 -1.56
N ALA A 53 4.07 -3.49 -1.84
CA ALA A 53 3.81 -4.51 -0.85
C ALA A 53 4.97 -5.53 -0.77
N TYR A 54 5.30 -5.93 0.45
CA TYR A 54 6.26 -7.00 0.74
C TYR A 54 5.58 -8.00 1.66
N LEU A 55 5.69 -9.28 1.35
CA LEU A 55 5.31 -10.35 2.25
C LEU A 55 6.60 -10.99 2.75
N THR A 56 6.84 -10.90 4.05
CA THR A 56 8.04 -11.50 4.65
C THR A 56 7.67 -12.17 5.97
N PRO A 57 8.31 -13.30 6.32
CA PRO A 57 8.29 -13.80 7.68
C PRO A 57 8.75 -12.71 8.64
N SER A 58 8.08 -12.63 9.77
CA SER A 58 8.32 -11.60 10.78
C SER A 58 8.02 -12.14 12.18
N ILE A 59 8.79 -11.72 13.17
CA ILE A 59 8.50 -12.01 14.58
C ILE A 59 7.86 -10.76 15.16
N ASN A 60 6.57 -10.58 14.90
CA ASN A 60 5.81 -9.44 15.37
C ASN A 60 4.55 -9.87 16.09
N PHE A 61 4.03 -8.97 16.92
CA PHE A 61 2.85 -9.22 17.75
C PHE A 61 3.01 -10.42 18.70
N GLY A 62 4.27 -10.73 19.07
CA GLY A 62 4.61 -11.77 20.06
C GLY A 62 4.62 -13.20 19.53
N GLN A 63 4.46 -13.44 18.23
CA GLN A 63 4.51 -14.76 17.60
C GLN A 63 5.21 -14.70 16.22
N PRO A 64 5.83 -15.79 15.73
CA PRO A 64 6.24 -15.89 14.33
C PRO A 64 5.02 -15.85 13.42
N THR A 65 4.96 -14.87 12.51
CA THR A 65 3.88 -14.70 11.53
C THR A 65 4.46 -14.30 10.16
N VAL A 66 3.60 -14.22 9.15
CA VAL A 66 3.92 -13.51 7.91
C VAL A 66 3.33 -12.12 8.03
N SER A 67 4.13 -11.09 7.78
CA SER A 67 3.66 -9.71 7.81
C SER A 67 3.67 -9.12 6.41
N ALA A 68 2.68 -8.27 6.14
CA ALA A 68 2.65 -7.46 4.95
C ALA A 68 3.19 -6.06 5.27
N PHE A 69 4.22 -5.62 4.56
CA PHE A 69 4.75 -4.27 4.66
C PHE A 69 4.30 -3.46 3.46
N LEU A 70 3.67 -2.32 3.70
CA LEU A 70 3.24 -1.37 2.68
C LEU A 70 4.21 -0.18 2.67
N ALA A 71 5.19 -0.22 1.76
CA ALA A 71 6.17 0.84 1.56
C ALA A 71 5.58 1.96 0.70
N VAL A 72 5.68 3.21 1.18
CA VAL A 72 5.05 4.36 0.51
C VAL A 72 6.12 5.26 -0.10
N ALA A 73 6.35 5.13 -1.40
CA ALA A 73 7.13 6.07 -2.18
C ALA A 73 6.31 7.31 -2.49
N GLY A 74 6.13 8.16 -1.47
CA GLY A 74 5.26 9.32 -1.54
C GLY A 74 5.26 10.13 -0.23
N PRO A 75 4.32 11.06 -0.09
CA PRO A 75 4.30 11.95 1.07
C PRO A 75 3.78 11.22 2.33
N LEU A 76 4.34 11.53 3.50
CA LEU A 76 3.95 10.94 4.80
C LEU A 76 2.43 10.96 5.11
N PRO A 77 1.65 11.98 4.71
CA PRO A 77 0.20 11.93 4.87
C PRO A 77 -0.49 10.73 4.20
N LEU A 78 0.05 10.19 3.10
CA LEU A 78 -0.47 8.98 2.47
C LEU A 78 -0.18 7.75 3.33
N LEU A 79 1.04 7.63 3.86
CA LEU A 79 1.43 6.58 4.80
C LEU A 79 0.54 6.58 6.05
N HIS A 80 0.35 7.74 6.68
CA HIS A 80 -0.53 7.88 7.84
C HIS A 80 -1.98 7.51 7.51
N ARG A 81 -2.48 7.87 6.30
CA ARG A 81 -3.83 7.50 5.88
C ARG A 81 -3.97 5.99 5.74
N ILE A 82 -3.00 5.31 5.14
CA ILE A 82 -2.97 3.85 5.00
C ILE A 82 -2.98 3.20 6.39
N HIS A 83 -2.12 3.67 7.31
CA HIS A 83 -2.07 3.18 8.68
C HIS A 83 -3.45 3.29 9.38
N LEU A 84 -4.07 4.46 9.35
CA LEU A 84 -5.36 4.70 10.04
C LEU A 84 -6.49 3.84 9.48
N VAL A 85 -6.52 3.62 8.16
CA VAL A 85 -7.54 2.76 7.54
C VAL A 85 -7.36 1.32 8.00
N LEU A 86 -6.14 0.80 7.90
CA LEU A 86 -5.89 -0.61 8.23
C LEU A 86 -5.96 -0.89 9.73
N ALA A 87 -5.68 0.09 10.59
CA ALA A 87 -5.85 -0.05 12.04
C ALA A 87 -7.30 -0.32 12.46
N GLY A 88 -8.28 -0.04 11.61
CA GLY A 88 -9.68 -0.40 11.87
C GLY A 88 -10.00 -1.88 11.66
N GLU A 89 -9.15 -2.62 10.96
CA GLU A 89 -9.41 -3.99 10.49
C GLU A 89 -8.31 -5.00 10.84
N PHE A 90 -7.07 -4.52 11.03
CA PHE A 90 -5.88 -5.34 11.23
C PHE A 90 -5.05 -4.83 12.41
N GLN A 91 -4.22 -5.70 12.98
CA GLN A 91 -3.13 -5.24 13.83
C GLN A 91 -2.05 -4.62 12.95
N VAL A 92 -1.79 -3.33 13.16
CA VAL A 92 -0.82 -2.57 12.36
C VAL A 92 0.11 -1.74 13.22
N ARG A 93 1.28 -1.44 12.68
CA ARG A 93 2.23 -0.47 13.23
C ARG A 93 3.00 0.21 12.11
N TYR A 94 3.72 1.28 12.42
CA TYR A 94 4.76 1.76 11.52
C TYR A 94 5.91 0.77 11.54
N GLY A 95 6.35 0.34 10.36
CA GLY A 95 7.43 -0.64 10.19
C GLY A 95 8.77 0.03 9.87
N ASP A 96 9.74 -0.81 9.53
CA ASP A 96 11.07 -0.37 9.10
C ASP A 96 11.03 0.35 7.75
N TYR A 97 12.16 0.96 7.39
CA TYR A 97 12.32 1.58 6.09
C TYR A 97 12.80 0.53 5.08
N LEU A 98 12.08 0.37 3.96
CA LEU A 98 12.37 -0.66 2.95
C LEU A 98 12.65 -0.05 1.57
N SER A 99 13.51 -0.73 0.80
CA SER A 99 13.81 -0.37 -0.59
C SER A 99 12.67 -0.76 -1.52
N CYS A 100 12.12 0.18 -2.28
CA CYS A 100 11.03 -0.04 -3.25
C CYS A 100 11.35 -1.03 -4.38
N ARG A 101 12.63 -1.37 -4.60
CA ARG A 101 13.08 -2.18 -5.75
C ARG A 101 12.62 -3.63 -5.71
N GLU A 102 12.42 -4.18 -4.52
CA GLU A 102 12.08 -5.60 -4.31
C GLU A 102 10.58 -5.80 -4.00
N GLY A 103 9.81 -4.71 -3.92
CA GLY A 103 8.40 -4.75 -3.58
C GLY A 103 7.50 -4.92 -4.79
N THR A 104 6.36 -5.57 -4.59
CA THR A 104 5.31 -5.65 -5.60
C THR A 104 4.54 -4.34 -5.62
N PRO A 105 4.48 -3.59 -6.74
CA PRO A 105 3.63 -2.41 -6.83
C PRO A 105 2.17 -2.79 -6.60
N LEU A 106 1.49 -2.10 -5.68
CA LEU A 106 0.10 -2.37 -5.34
C LEU A 106 -0.82 -1.23 -5.76
N PHE A 107 -0.43 0.01 -5.46
CA PHE A 107 -1.18 1.21 -5.86
C PHE A 107 -0.26 2.26 -6.46
N HIS A 108 -0.82 3.05 -7.38
CA HIS A 108 -0.17 4.22 -7.92
C HIS A 108 -1.15 5.39 -7.97
N LEU A 109 -0.69 6.57 -7.56
CA LEU A 109 -1.47 7.80 -7.56
C LEU A 109 -0.73 8.82 -8.43
N GLU A 110 -1.44 9.40 -9.38
CA GLU A 110 -0.93 10.46 -10.26
C GLU A 110 -2.10 11.26 -10.82
N ALA A 111 -1.94 12.59 -10.94
CA ALA A 111 -2.90 13.49 -11.57
C ALA A 111 -4.35 13.34 -11.04
N GLY A 112 -4.50 13.13 -9.72
CA GLY A 112 -5.82 12.96 -9.08
C GLY A 112 -6.49 11.61 -9.34
N THR A 113 -5.81 10.70 -10.03
CA THR A 113 -6.26 9.34 -10.31
C THR A 113 -5.52 8.36 -9.40
N ALA A 114 -6.17 7.27 -9.02
CA ALA A 114 -5.52 6.15 -8.36
C ALA A 114 -5.72 4.89 -9.21
N CYS A 115 -4.69 4.07 -9.31
CA CYS A 115 -4.69 2.79 -9.98
C CYS A 115 -4.25 1.70 -9.01
N GLU A 116 -4.80 0.50 -9.18
CA GLU A 116 -4.42 -0.72 -8.47
C GLU A 116 -3.80 -1.68 -9.47
N SER A 117 -2.70 -2.32 -9.08
CA SER A 117 -2.13 -3.44 -9.82
C SER A 117 -2.72 -4.74 -9.30
N ASP A 118 -3.11 -5.64 -10.20
CA ASP A 118 -3.32 -7.03 -9.84
C ASP A 118 -1.99 -7.80 -9.72
N GLN A 119 -2.09 -9.09 -9.32
CA GLN A 119 -0.93 -9.97 -9.18
C GLN A 119 -0.22 -10.29 -10.51
N SER A 120 -0.85 -10.02 -11.66
CA SER A 120 -0.24 -10.17 -12.99
C SER A 120 0.45 -8.89 -13.49
N GLY A 121 0.42 -7.82 -12.69
CA GLY A 121 0.98 -6.51 -13.05
C GLY A 121 0.06 -5.67 -13.94
N GLN A 122 -1.20 -6.08 -14.13
CA GLN A 122 -2.18 -5.30 -14.87
C GLN A 122 -2.76 -4.20 -13.99
N TRP A 123 -2.83 -2.99 -14.54
CA TRP A 123 -3.27 -1.80 -13.82
C TRP A 123 -4.70 -1.44 -14.18
N THR A 124 -5.52 -1.30 -13.14
CA THR A 124 -6.91 -0.83 -13.27
C THR A 124 -7.10 0.48 -12.52
N THR A 125 -7.68 1.46 -13.19
CA THR A 125 -8.07 2.73 -12.55
C THR A 125 -9.16 2.48 -11.51
N LEU A 126 -8.94 2.97 -10.29
CA LEU A 126 -9.94 2.96 -9.25
C LEU A 126 -10.99 4.04 -9.56
N GLY A 127 -12.16 3.60 -10.02
CA GLY A 127 -13.30 4.48 -10.31
C GLY A 127 -13.88 5.17 -9.07
N GLU A 128 -14.95 5.92 -9.27
CA GLU A 128 -15.80 6.36 -8.18
C GLU A 128 -16.43 5.12 -7.53
N VAL A 129 -15.87 4.67 -6.41
CA VAL A 129 -16.51 3.63 -5.60
C VAL A 129 -17.87 4.22 -5.17
N PRO A 130 -19.00 3.66 -5.63
CA PRO A 130 -20.32 4.14 -5.22
C PRO A 130 -20.43 4.06 -3.69
N GLN A 131 -21.24 4.96 -3.13
CA GLN A 131 -21.36 5.13 -1.68
C GLN A 131 -21.72 3.83 -0.96
#